data_AF-A0A0B5CRP0-F1
#
_entry.id   AF-A0A0B5CRP0-F1
#
_cell.length_a   1.000
_cell.length_b   1.000
_cell.length_c   1.000
_cell.angle_alpha   90.00
_cell.angle_beta   90.00
_cell.angle_gamma   90.00
#
_symmetry.space_group_name_H-M   'P 1'
#
loop_
_entity.id
_entity.type
_entity.pdbx_description
1 polymer ?
#
loop_
_entity_poly.entity_id
_entity_poly.type
_entity_poly.pdbx_seq_one_letter_code
_entity_poly.pdbx_strand_id
1 'polypeptide(L)'
;MKNKEFLKSLSAIADQLRRTIEAEVVGFESTPAAIAERRAKVFDPLGGFEYFVYTYFLHYVHTEEKSQLHEFLFTRLPEILREPKGVPEATGAPRGEGKSTLVTQLFTLYCIVTAQKHYCVIVMDSIDQA
;
A
#
# COMPACT_ATOMS: atom_id res chain seq x y z
N MET A 1 -31.04 -25.62 15.93
CA MET A 1 -29.68 -26.15 16.12
C MET A 1 -29.33 -26.12 17.59
N LYS A 2 -28.72 -27.18 18.14
CA LYS A 2 -28.25 -27.16 19.54
C LYS A 2 -27.05 -26.22 19.63
N ASN A 3 -26.96 -25.40 20.67
CA ASN A 3 -25.89 -24.41 20.88
C ASN A 3 -24.48 -24.99 20.62
N LYS A 4 -24.26 -26.24 21.05
CA LYS A 4 -23.00 -26.97 20.84
C LYS A 4 -22.66 -27.23 19.36
N GLU A 5 -23.66 -27.48 18.51
CA GLU A 5 -23.46 -27.68 17.07
C GLU A 5 -23.10 -26.36 16.39
N PHE A 6 -23.73 -25.26 16.82
CA PHE A 6 -23.46 -23.91 16.31
C PHE A 6 -22.03 -23.44 16.66
N LEU A 7 -21.59 -23.62 17.90
CA LEU A 7 -20.21 -23.29 18.31
C LEU A 7 -19.18 -24.14 17.55
N LYS A 8 -19.50 -25.41 17.29
CA LYS A 8 -18.64 -26.30 16.48
C LYS A 8 -18.54 -25.82 15.03
N SER A 9 -19.64 -25.35 14.43
CA SER A 9 -19.59 -24.77 13.08
C SER A 9 -18.80 -23.47 13.02
N LEU A 10 -18.90 -22.60 14.04
CA LEU A 10 -18.10 -21.39 14.10
C LEU A 10 -16.59 -21.68 14.23
N SER A 11 -16.21 -22.66 15.05
CA SER A 11 -14.81 -23.10 15.15
C SER A 11 -14.29 -23.64 13.83
N ALA A 12 -15.10 -24.45 13.13
CA ALA A 12 -14.72 -24.99 11.83
C ALA A 12 -14.51 -23.89 10.77
N ILE A 13 -15.37 -22.86 10.77
CA ILE A 13 -15.22 -21.68 9.89
C ILE A 13 -13.95 -20.91 10.25
N ALA A 14 -13.68 -20.67 11.54
CA ALA A 14 -12.48 -19.97 11.99
C ALA A 14 -11.20 -20.72 11.60
N ASP A 15 -11.18 -22.05 11.75
CA ASP A 15 -10.06 -22.90 11.36
C ASP A 15 -9.84 -22.93 9.85
N GLN A 16 -10.93 -22.91 9.07
CA GLN A 16 -10.86 -22.81 7.61
C GLN A 16 -10.30 -21.46 7.18
N LEU A 17 -10.80 -20.35 7.75
CA LEU A 17 -10.30 -19.01 7.48
C LEU A 17 -8.82 -18.86 7.86
N ARG A 18 -8.40 -19.42 9.01
CA ARG A 18 -7.00 -19.39 9.44
C ARG A 18 -6.10 -20.14 8.44
N ARG A 19 -6.52 -21.31 7.96
CA ARG A 19 -5.77 -22.05 6.93
C ARG A 19 -5.70 -21.29 5.61
N THR A 20 -6.79 -20.64 5.20
CA THR A 20 -6.78 -19.77 4.00
C THR A 20 -5.79 -18.62 4.18
N ILE A 21 -5.81 -17.95 5.34
CA ILE A 21 -4.84 -16.88 5.65
C ILE A 21 -3.41 -17.42 5.63
N GLU A 22 -3.13 -18.56 6.27
CA GLU A 22 -1.78 -19.14 6.30
C GLU A 22 -1.30 -19.64 4.93
N ALA A 23 -2.22 -20.08 4.06
CA ALA A 23 -1.92 -20.55 2.71
C ALA A 23 -1.76 -19.40 1.69
N GLU A 24 -2.54 -18.33 1.83
CA GLU A 24 -2.54 -17.18 0.91
C GLU A 24 -1.55 -16.09 1.36
N VAL A 25 -1.32 -15.96 2.67
CA VAL A 25 -0.30 -15.05 3.22
C VAL A 25 1.01 -15.83 3.36
N VAL A 26 1.73 -15.96 2.24
CA VAL A 26 3.15 -16.32 2.29
C VAL A 26 3.85 -15.20 3.06
N GLY A 27 4.05 -15.41 4.37
CA GLY A 27 4.68 -14.44 5.23
C GLY A 27 6.08 -14.09 4.70
N PHE A 28 6.45 -12.81 4.79
CA PHE A 28 7.79 -12.38 4.40
C PHE A 28 8.85 -13.15 5.20
N GLU A 29 9.95 -13.52 4.56
CA GLU A 29 11.09 -14.10 5.28
C GLU A 29 11.53 -13.16 6.41
N SER A 30 11.51 -13.66 7.64
CA SER A 30 11.74 -12.87 8.85
C SER A 30 13.20 -12.88 9.31
N THR A 31 14.11 -13.43 8.50
CA THR A 31 15.54 -13.41 8.81
C THR A 31 16.06 -11.96 8.80
N PRO A 32 17.02 -11.61 9.68
CA PRO A 32 17.58 -10.26 9.72
C PRO A 32 18.15 -9.81 8.36
N ALA A 33 18.76 -10.73 7.61
CA ALA A 33 19.30 -10.45 6.29
C ALA A 33 18.21 -10.10 5.27
N ALA A 34 17.13 -10.90 5.20
CA ALA A 34 16.02 -10.63 4.29
C ALA A 34 15.28 -9.32 4.65
N ILE A 35 15.14 -9.01 5.95
CA ILE A 35 14.58 -7.73 6.40
C ILE A 35 15.48 -6.57 5.95
N ALA A 36 16.79 -6.67 6.14
CA ALA A 36 17.74 -5.62 5.75
C ALA A 36 17.70 -5.37 4.23
N GLU A 37 17.65 -6.43 3.42
CA GLU A 37 17.55 -6.32 1.96
C GLU A 37 16.25 -5.64 1.52
N ARG A 38 15.09 -6.08 2.04
CA ARG A 38 13.79 -5.45 1.72
C ARG A 38 13.76 -3.99 2.14
N ARG A 39 14.30 -3.67 3.33
CA ARG A 39 14.41 -2.28 3.78
C ARG A 39 15.30 -1.48 2.83
N ALA A 40 16.46 -1.98 2.43
CA ALA A 40 17.32 -1.27 1.49
C ALA A 40 16.59 -0.93 0.18
N LYS A 41 15.78 -1.86 -0.36
CA LYS A 41 14.94 -1.63 -1.54
C LYS A 41 13.85 -0.58 -1.30
N VAL A 42 13.16 -0.63 -0.17
CA VAL A 42 12.15 0.38 0.21
C VAL A 42 12.76 1.78 0.33
N PHE A 43 13.99 1.90 0.82
CA PHE A 43 14.68 3.18 0.98
C PHE A 43 15.38 3.66 -0.30
N ASP A 44 15.25 2.95 -1.43
CA ASP A 44 15.77 3.43 -2.70
C ASP A 44 15.07 4.75 -3.12
N PRO A 45 15.83 5.81 -3.44
CA PRO A 45 15.26 7.13 -3.70
C PRO A 45 14.46 7.24 -5.00
N LEU A 46 14.52 6.25 -5.90
CA LEU A 46 13.85 6.28 -7.20
C LEU A 46 12.70 5.27 -7.25
N GLY A 47 12.98 3.99 -6.98
CA GLY A 47 12.02 2.89 -7.06
C GLY A 47 11.49 2.41 -5.72
N GLY A 48 11.92 3.00 -4.60
CA GLY A 48 11.57 2.51 -3.26
C GLY A 48 10.07 2.57 -2.96
N PHE A 49 9.37 3.59 -3.46
CA PHE A 49 7.92 3.70 -3.31
C PHE A 49 7.17 2.60 -4.09
N GLU A 50 7.54 2.37 -5.35
CA GLU A 50 6.95 1.29 -6.16
C GLU A 50 7.18 -0.07 -5.51
N TYR A 51 8.43 -0.35 -5.11
CA TYR A 51 8.78 -1.58 -4.42
C TYR A 51 7.95 -1.78 -3.14
N PHE A 52 7.77 -0.72 -2.35
CA PHE A 52 6.95 -0.74 -1.14
C PHE A 52 5.48 -1.12 -1.44
N VAL A 53 4.89 -0.53 -2.48
CA VAL A 53 3.49 -0.80 -2.86
C VAL A 53 3.33 -2.27 -3.28
N TYR A 54 4.14 -2.74 -4.22
CA TYR A 54 4.01 -4.11 -4.74
C TYR A 54 4.42 -5.18 -3.73
N THR A 55 5.30 -4.85 -2.76
CA THR A 55 5.72 -5.80 -1.73
C THR A 55 4.67 -5.93 -0.62
N TYR A 56 4.09 -4.82 -0.15
CA TYR A 56 3.27 -4.80 1.07
C TYR A 56 1.77 -4.60 0.85
N PHE A 57 1.35 -4.14 -0.33
CA PHE A 57 -0.03 -3.75 -0.62
C PHE A 57 -0.57 -4.40 -1.90
N LEU A 58 -0.22 -5.66 -2.14
CA LEU A 58 -0.68 -6.41 -3.31
C LEU A 58 -2.22 -6.48 -3.42
N HIS A 59 -2.94 -6.41 -2.30
CA HIS A 59 -4.41 -6.34 -2.27
C HIS A 59 -5.00 -5.04 -2.84
N TYR A 60 -4.19 -3.98 -2.98
CA TYR A 60 -4.58 -2.74 -3.65
C TYR A 60 -4.07 -2.66 -5.09
N VAL A 61 -2.85 -3.15 -5.34
CA VAL A 61 -2.19 -3.11 -6.66
C VAL A 61 -1.58 -4.49 -6.92
N HIS A 62 -2.30 -5.33 -7.66
CA HIS A 62 -1.89 -6.72 -7.95
C HIS A 62 -1.52 -6.97 -9.41
N THR A 63 -1.89 -6.08 -10.34
CA THR A 63 -1.54 -6.22 -11.74
C THR A 63 -0.11 -5.75 -11.98
N GLU A 64 0.67 -6.55 -12.69
CA GLU A 64 2.01 -6.16 -13.14
C GLU A 64 1.93 -5.02 -14.17
N GLU A 65 0.87 -5.01 -14.99
CA GLU A 65 0.55 -3.92 -15.89
C GLU A 65 0.15 -2.67 -15.10
N LYS A 66 0.77 -1.54 -15.47
CA LYS A 66 0.54 -0.23 -14.87
C LYS A 66 -0.23 0.65 -15.83
N SER A 67 -1.23 1.36 -15.34
CA SER A 67 -1.82 2.44 -16.12
C SER A 67 -0.84 3.62 -16.20
N GLN A 68 -1.03 4.49 -17.19
CA GLN A 68 -0.21 5.70 -17.34
C GLN A 68 -0.19 6.57 -16.07
N LEU A 69 -1.29 6.58 -15.31
CA LEU A 69 -1.34 7.28 -14.03
C LEU A 69 -0.39 6.64 -13.01
N HIS A 70 -0.35 5.30 -12.94
CA HIS A 70 0.51 4.59 -11.98
C HIS A 70 1.98 4.81 -12.32
N GLU A 71 2.36 4.68 -13.60
CA GLU A 71 3.73 4.97 -14.06
C GLU A 71 4.15 6.40 -13.74
N PHE A 72 3.26 7.36 -14.00
CA PHE A 72 3.48 8.76 -13.65
C PHE A 72 3.69 8.94 -12.15
N LEU A 73 2.81 8.37 -11.31
CA LEU A 73 2.88 8.54 -9.85
C LEU A 73 4.10 7.86 -9.23
N PHE A 74 4.48 6.66 -9.69
CA PHE A 74 5.68 5.97 -9.21
C PHE A 74 6.97 6.71 -9.54
N THR A 75 6.96 7.53 -10.59
CA THR A 75 8.09 8.39 -10.94
C THR A 75 8.03 9.74 -10.20
N ARG A 76 6.88 10.42 -10.28
CA ARG A 76 6.74 11.82 -9.88
C ARG A 76 6.76 12.00 -8.37
N LEU A 77 6.16 11.10 -7.61
CA LEU A 77 6.08 11.24 -6.16
C LEU A 77 7.46 11.12 -5.49
N PRO A 78 8.33 10.15 -5.86
CA PRO A 78 9.73 10.15 -5.41
C PRO A 78 10.54 11.38 -5.84
N GLU A 79 10.32 11.93 -7.03
CA GLU A 79 10.94 13.20 -7.43
C GLU A 79 10.57 14.35 -6.49
N ILE A 80 9.29 14.49 -6.16
CA ILE A 80 8.80 15.53 -5.24
C ILE A 80 9.42 15.37 -3.84
N LEU A 81 9.60 14.13 -3.34
CA LEU A 81 10.23 13.92 -2.03
C LEU A 81 11.68 14.38 -1.96
N ARG A 82 12.40 14.25 -3.08
CA ARG A 82 13.82 14.60 -3.17
C ARG A 82 14.06 16.10 -3.36
N GLU A 83 13.02 16.85 -3.72
CA GLU A 83 13.14 18.31 -3.85
C GLU A 83 13.29 18.95 -2.46
N PRO A 84 14.37 19.71 -2.19
CA PRO A 84 14.58 20.36 -0.90
C PRO A 84 13.53 21.44 -0.60
N LYS A 85 12.85 21.97 -1.62
CA LYS A 85 11.81 22.98 -1.49
C LYS A 85 10.41 22.38 -1.63
N GLY A 86 9.40 23.12 -1.19
CA GLY A 86 8.00 22.74 -1.44
C GLY A 86 7.70 22.78 -2.94
N VAL A 87 7.05 21.73 -3.45
CA VAL A 87 6.60 21.61 -4.84
C VAL A 87 5.08 21.74 -4.88
N PRO A 88 4.52 22.94 -5.12
CA PRO A 88 3.09 23.08 -5.35
C PRO A 88 2.74 22.47 -6.72
N GLU A 89 1.96 21.39 -6.71
CA GLU A 89 1.57 20.68 -7.92
C GLU A 89 0.06 20.39 -7.92
N ALA A 90 -0.54 20.49 -9.10
CA ALA A 90 -1.93 20.12 -9.35
C ALA A 90 -1.99 19.26 -10.61
N THR A 91 -2.41 18.00 -10.44
CA THR A 91 -2.45 17.02 -11.52
C THR A 91 -3.87 16.51 -11.72
N GLY A 92 -4.40 16.71 -12.93
CA GLY A 92 -5.66 16.10 -13.36
C GLY A 92 -5.46 14.62 -13.66
N ALA A 93 -6.35 13.78 -13.15
CA ALA A 93 -6.26 12.33 -13.36
C ALA A 93 -7.64 11.72 -13.65
N PRO A 94 -7.71 10.70 -14.52
CA PRO A 94 -8.95 9.98 -14.81
C PRO A 94 -9.60 9.36 -13.56
N ARG A 95 -10.92 9.13 -13.65
CA ARG A 95 -11.69 8.43 -12.61
C ARG A 95 -11.44 6.91 -12.69
N GLY A 96 -11.59 6.21 -11.57
CA GLY A 96 -11.48 4.74 -11.51
C GLY A 96 -10.06 4.18 -11.38
N GLU A 97 -9.02 5.00 -11.49
CA GLU A 97 -7.61 4.53 -11.55
C GLU A 97 -6.89 4.44 -10.17
N GLY A 98 -7.63 4.51 -9.06
CA GLY A 98 -7.04 4.32 -7.72
C GLY A 98 -6.14 5.46 -7.22
N LYS A 99 -6.29 6.70 -7.72
CA LYS A 99 -5.50 7.87 -7.29
C LYS A 99 -5.45 8.07 -5.78
N SER A 100 -6.59 8.02 -5.10
CA SER A 100 -6.65 8.22 -3.64
C SER A 100 -5.94 7.09 -2.89
N THR A 101 -5.95 5.87 -3.45
CA THR A 101 -5.19 4.74 -2.92
C THR A 101 -3.69 5.02 -3.00
N LEU A 102 -3.16 5.31 -4.20
CA LEU A 102 -1.72 5.52 -4.37
C LEU A 102 -1.21 6.78 -3.67
N VAL A 103 -1.85 7.93 -3.89
CA VAL A 103 -1.35 9.23 -3.41
C VAL A 103 -1.70 9.46 -1.94
N THR A 104 -2.99 9.35 -1.61
CA THR A 104 -3.46 9.75 -0.27
C THR A 104 -3.12 8.69 0.78
N GLN A 105 -3.34 7.42 0.47
CA GLN A 105 -3.17 6.33 1.43
C GLN A 105 -1.72 5.79 1.43
N LEU A 106 -1.30 5.19 0.32
CA LEU A 106 -0.06 4.40 0.28
C LEU A 106 1.20 5.28 0.31
N PHE A 107 1.22 6.38 -0.44
CA PHE A 107 2.37 7.28 -0.45
C PHE A 107 2.54 8.04 0.88
N THR A 108 1.44 8.44 1.52
CA THR A 108 1.48 8.99 2.88
C THR A 108 2.09 7.99 3.87
N LEU A 109 1.64 6.73 3.83
CA LEU A 109 2.21 5.67 4.67
C LEU A 109 3.70 5.47 4.39
N TYR A 110 4.09 5.39 3.12
CA TYR A 110 5.49 5.30 2.70
C TYR A 110 6.33 6.42 3.32
N CYS A 111 5.86 7.68 3.23
CA CYS A 111 6.56 8.83 3.78
C CYS A 111 6.75 8.74 5.30
N ILE A 112 5.74 8.24 6.02
CA ILE A 112 5.79 8.09 7.48
C ILE A 112 6.77 6.97 7.88
N VAL A 113 6.66 5.79 7.27
CA VAL A 113 7.48 4.62 7.66
C VAL A 113 8.95 4.77 7.27
N THR A 114 9.23 5.55 6.23
CA THR A 114 10.60 5.89 5.81
C THR A 114 11.11 7.21 6.42
N ALA A 115 10.32 7.83 7.30
CA ALA A 115 10.62 9.11 7.96
C ALA A 115 10.96 10.27 6.99
N GLN A 116 10.42 10.23 5.78
CA GLN A 116 10.60 11.28 4.77
C GLN A 116 9.77 12.54 5.11
N LYS A 117 8.60 12.34 5.74
CA LYS A 117 7.72 13.41 6.23
C LYS A 117 7.08 12.99 7.56
N HIS A 118 7.13 13.86 8.56
CA HIS A 118 6.55 13.59 9.88
C HIS A 118 5.09 14.03 10.02
N TYR A 119 4.70 15.07 9.28
CA TYR A 119 3.36 15.65 9.33
C TYR A 119 2.78 15.69 7.92
N CYS A 120 1.99 14.67 7.57
CA CYS A 120 1.29 14.58 6.30
C CYS A 120 -0.14 15.11 6.47
N VAL A 121 -0.47 16.22 5.83
CA VAL A 121 -1.83 16.79 5.84
C VAL A 121 -2.58 16.27 4.62
N ILE A 122 -3.72 15.64 4.87
CA ILE A 122 -4.63 15.17 3.82
C ILE A 122 -5.88 16.05 3.88
N VAL A 123 -6.21 16.66 2.74
CA VAL A 123 -7.43 17.45 2.57
C VAL A 123 -8.24 16.80 1.45
N MET A 124 -9.49 16.48 1.74
CA MET A 124 -10.42 15.86 0.79
C MET A 124 -11.78 16.49 0.97
N ASP A 125 -12.43 16.85 -0.14
CA ASP A 125 -13.82 17.30 -0.13
C ASP A 125 -14.75 16.08 -0.03
N SER A 126 -15.83 16.21 0.74
CA SER A 126 -16.82 15.15 0.99
C SER A 126 -18.05 15.26 0.09
N ILE A 127 -18.09 16.20 -0.86
CA ILE A 127 -19.22 16.33 -1.78
C ILE A 127 -19.34 15.05 -2.61
N ASP A 128 -20.55 14.46 -2.57
CA ASP A 128 -20.94 13.24 -3.29
C ASP A 128 -20.38 13.29 -4.71
N GLN A 129 -19.49 12.33 -5.00
CA GLN A 129 -18.98 12.13 -6.35
C GLN A 129 -20.13 11.59 -7.20
N ALA A 130 -20.73 12.45 -8.02
CA ALA A 130 -21.77 12.11 -8.99
C ALA A 130 -21.38 10.93 -9.90
#